data_AF-A0A950R0R1-F1
#
_entry.id   AF-A0A950R0R1-F1
#
_cell.length_a   1.000
_cell.length_b   1.000
_cell.length_c   1.000
_cell.angle_alpha   90.00
_cell.angle_beta   90.00
_cell.angle_gamma   90.00
#
_symmetry.space_group_name_H-M   'P 1'
#
loop_
_entity.id
_entity.type
_entity.pdbx_description
1 polymer ?
#
loop_
_entity_poly.entity_id
_entity_poly.type
_entity_poly.pdbx_seq_one_letter_code
_entity_poly.pdbx_strand_id
1 'polypeptide(L)'
;MRIPEALEALHRAEQFGYDADSCAAARWNCHMLLGDFESAWCESDAIAARGKPDPHRFWDGKPLAGKRILIRCLHGLGDTLQFIRYAPMLRSICPFVAIESQPALLCLMQESALGNDIFTWGSPEPHWESQVEVTELPRIFRTTLETIPRCVPYIRASRHTTDGTSRGTGGLRVGLVWESSQYNPARSLPLQFLSEILDVDRNRDVRFFSLQAGEARRHVRALDGDVEDLQDANEAVLTTAGHIAGLDLVITVDTMVAHLAAAMGALTWVLVPFQCDWRWMLQRSDSPWYPTMR
;
A
#
# COMPACT_ATOMS: atom_id res chain seq x y z
N MET A 1 16.82 0.18 -16.56
CA MET A 1 16.86 -1.24 -16.12
C MET A 1 16.74 -2.12 -17.35
N ARG A 2 17.53 -3.19 -17.49
CA ARG A 2 17.56 -4.07 -18.68
C ARG A 2 16.60 -5.25 -18.51
N ILE A 3 15.30 -4.96 -18.39
CA ILE A 3 14.28 -5.97 -18.08
C ILE A 3 14.15 -7.04 -19.18
N PRO A 4 14.13 -6.72 -20.49
CA PRO A 4 14.03 -7.74 -21.53
C PRO A 4 15.17 -8.76 -21.45
N GLU A 5 16.39 -8.31 -21.20
CA GLU A 5 17.55 -9.21 -21.04
C GLU A 5 17.49 -10.02 -19.75
N ALA A 6 16.90 -9.47 -18.68
CA ALA A 6 16.65 -10.22 -17.45
C ALA A 6 15.64 -11.35 -17.68
N LEU A 7 14.55 -11.10 -18.41
CA LEU A 7 13.56 -12.12 -18.77
C LEU A 7 14.19 -13.27 -19.57
N GLU A 8 15.00 -12.96 -20.59
CA GLU A 8 15.71 -13.98 -21.38
C GLU A 8 16.67 -14.80 -20.51
N ALA A 9 17.42 -14.12 -19.62
CA ALA A 9 18.32 -14.79 -18.69
C ALA A 9 17.57 -15.75 -17.73
N LEU A 10 16.39 -15.35 -17.23
CA LEU A 10 15.56 -16.16 -16.34
C LEU A 10 14.97 -17.38 -17.05
N HIS A 11 14.55 -17.26 -18.31
CA HIS A 11 14.13 -18.43 -19.10
C HIS A 11 15.27 -19.42 -19.31
N ARG A 12 16.47 -18.93 -19.65
CA ARG A 12 17.65 -19.80 -19.80
C ARG A 12 18.03 -20.47 -18.48
N ALA A 13 18.01 -19.72 -17.37
CA ALA A 13 18.31 -20.27 -16.05
C ALA A 13 17.39 -21.46 -15.71
N GLU A 14 16.08 -21.31 -15.92
CA GLU A 14 15.14 -22.41 -15.70
C GLU A 14 15.45 -23.63 -16.61
N GLN A 15 15.79 -23.41 -17.88
CA GLN A 15 16.20 -24.48 -18.81
C GLN A 15 17.49 -25.20 -18.38
N PHE A 16 18.39 -24.50 -17.69
CA PHE A 16 19.62 -25.08 -17.12
C PHE A 16 19.40 -25.74 -15.75
N GLY A 17 18.15 -25.87 -15.28
CA GLY A 17 17.79 -26.59 -14.06
C GLY A 17 17.85 -25.77 -12.77
N TYR A 18 17.88 -24.43 -12.86
CA TYR A 18 17.68 -23.57 -11.69
C TYR A 18 16.24 -23.71 -11.17
N ASP A 19 16.02 -23.41 -9.88
CA ASP A 19 14.70 -23.54 -9.26
C ASP A 19 13.66 -22.71 -10.02
N ALA A 20 12.63 -23.41 -10.49
CA ALA A 20 11.69 -22.84 -11.42
C ALA A 20 10.71 -21.85 -10.77
N ASP A 21 10.37 -22.03 -9.49
CA ASP A 21 9.56 -21.04 -8.77
C ASP A 21 10.32 -19.75 -8.55
N SER A 22 11.62 -19.85 -8.23
CA SER A 22 12.49 -18.68 -8.11
C SER A 22 12.61 -17.94 -9.46
N CYS A 23 12.75 -18.67 -10.56
CA CYS A 23 12.79 -18.09 -11.91
C CYS A 23 11.44 -17.42 -12.26
N ALA A 24 10.32 -18.10 -12.00
CA ALA A 24 8.98 -17.58 -12.24
C ALA A 24 8.69 -16.34 -11.40
N ALA A 25 9.06 -16.32 -10.12
CA ALA A 25 8.90 -15.16 -9.24
C ALA A 25 9.72 -13.95 -9.71
N ALA A 26 10.93 -14.19 -10.23
CA ALA A 26 11.75 -13.12 -10.79
C ALA A 26 11.16 -12.57 -12.11
N ARG A 27 10.62 -13.44 -12.98
CA ARG A 27 9.91 -13.03 -14.20
C ARG A 27 8.63 -12.28 -13.87
N TRP A 28 7.87 -12.76 -12.89
CA TRP A 28 6.69 -12.09 -12.36
C TRP A 28 6.99 -10.63 -12.01
N ASN A 29 8.08 -10.39 -11.27
CA ASN A 29 8.48 -9.05 -10.89
C ASN A 29 8.87 -8.19 -12.12
N CYS A 30 9.53 -8.78 -13.11
CA CYS A 30 9.86 -8.12 -14.37
C CYS A 30 8.60 -7.69 -15.14
N HIS A 31 7.62 -8.59 -15.27
CA HIS A 31 6.35 -8.32 -15.92
C HIS A 31 5.57 -7.22 -15.19
N MET A 32 5.51 -7.28 -13.86
CA MET A 32 4.86 -6.25 -13.05
C MET A 32 5.52 -4.88 -13.19
N LEU A 33 6.87 -4.81 -13.19
CA LEU A 33 7.61 -3.57 -13.43
C LEU A 33 7.34 -2.94 -14.80
N LEU A 34 7.01 -3.76 -15.81
CA LEU A 34 6.64 -3.35 -17.15
C LEU A 34 5.13 -3.04 -17.31
N GLY A 35 4.31 -3.33 -16.29
CA GLY A 35 2.85 -3.20 -16.36
C GLY A 35 2.15 -4.33 -17.11
N ASP A 36 2.86 -5.42 -17.42
CA ASP A 36 2.34 -6.61 -18.08
C ASP A 36 1.74 -7.57 -17.04
N PHE A 37 0.60 -7.21 -16.49
CA PHE A 37 -0.02 -7.95 -15.39
C PHE A 37 -0.50 -9.34 -15.85
N GLU A 38 -0.92 -9.49 -17.10
CA GLU A 38 -1.37 -10.78 -17.64
C GLU A 38 -0.24 -11.82 -17.59
N SER A 39 0.94 -11.49 -18.11
CA SER A 39 2.10 -12.38 -18.04
C SER A 39 2.54 -12.64 -16.59
N ALA A 40 2.46 -11.62 -15.72
CA ALA A 40 2.72 -11.83 -14.29
C ALA A 40 1.76 -12.87 -13.70
N TRP A 41 0.46 -12.80 -13.98
CA TRP A 41 -0.48 -13.80 -13.48
C TRP A 41 -0.25 -15.20 -14.05
N CYS A 42 0.25 -15.32 -15.27
CA CYS A 42 0.71 -16.61 -15.81
C CYS A 42 1.84 -17.21 -14.98
N GLU A 43 2.81 -16.41 -14.53
CA GLU A 43 3.88 -16.87 -13.62
C GLU A 43 3.31 -17.30 -12.26
N SER A 44 2.36 -16.54 -11.71
CA SER A 44 1.69 -16.95 -10.46
C SER A 44 0.92 -18.27 -10.60
N ASP A 45 0.28 -18.50 -11.75
CA ASP A 45 -0.41 -19.75 -12.04
C ASP A 45 0.57 -20.92 -12.22
N ALA A 46 1.71 -20.68 -12.87
CA ALA A 46 2.77 -21.68 -13.00
C ALA A 46 3.34 -22.09 -11.64
N ILE A 47 3.60 -21.13 -10.75
CA ILE A 47 4.01 -21.39 -9.36
C ILE A 47 2.93 -22.17 -8.61
N ALA A 48 1.65 -21.80 -8.80
CA ALA A 48 0.53 -22.51 -8.18
C ALA A 48 0.40 -23.96 -8.65
N ALA A 49 0.56 -24.22 -9.95
CA ALA A 49 0.45 -25.54 -10.53
C ALA A 49 1.54 -26.52 -10.03
N ARG A 50 2.70 -26.02 -9.61
CA ARG A 50 3.78 -26.86 -9.05
C ARG A 50 3.50 -27.32 -7.62
N GLY A 51 2.55 -26.70 -6.93
CA GLY A 51 1.99 -27.22 -5.68
C GLY A 51 2.94 -27.21 -4.47
N LYS A 52 4.03 -26.43 -4.50
CA LYS A 52 4.83 -26.22 -3.28
C LYS A 52 3.98 -25.55 -2.20
N PRO A 53 4.10 -25.98 -0.93
CA PRO A 53 3.40 -25.34 0.18
C PRO A 53 3.76 -23.85 0.27
N ASP A 54 2.74 -23.02 0.45
CA ASP A 54 2.87 -21.57 0.61
C ASP A 54 1.99 -21.15 1.79
N PRO A 55 2.57 -20.68 2.90
CA PRO A 55 1.82 -20.34 4.11
C PRO A 55 0.90 -19.12 3.91
N HIS A 56 1.01 -18.42 2.78
CA HIS A 56 0.22 -17.24 2.46
C HIS A 56 -0.74 -17.46 1.27
N ARG A 57 -0.89 -18.70 0.80
CA ARG A 57 -1.83 -19.07 -0.26
C ARG A 57 -3.04 -19.76 0.33
N PHE A 58 -4.17 -19.06 0.39
CA PHE A 58 -5.41 -19.60 0.94
C PHE A 58 -6.42 -19.96 -0.14
N TRP A 59 -6.40 -19.23 -1.27
CA TRP A 59 -7.35 -19.49 -2.34
C TRP A 59 -7.04 -20.83 -3.03
N ASP A 60 -8.04 -21.69 -3.10
CA ASP A 60 -7.94 -23.05 -3.66
C ASP A 60 -8.25 -23.11 -5.17
N GLY A 61 -8.36 -21.97 -5.84
CA GLY A 61 -8.70 -21.87 -7.25
C GLY A 61 -10.20 -22.02 -7.56
N LYS A 62 -11.06 -22.27 -6.56
CA LYS A 62 -12.50 -22.43 -6.78
C LYS A 62 -13.21 -21.07 -6.86
N PRO A 63 -14.35 -21.00 -7.57
CA PRO A 63 -15.16 -19.77 -7.60
C PRO A 63 -15.56 -19.28 -6.20
N LEU A 64 -15.54 -17.96 -6.01
CA LEU A 64 -15.92 -17.29 -4.76
C LEU A 64 -17.38 -16.84 -4.74
N ALA A 65 -18.00 -16.66 -5.91
CA ALA A 65 -19.36 -16.14 -6.03
C ALA A 65 -20.38 -16.98 -5.24
N GLY A 66 -21.28 -16.31 -4.54
CA GLY A 66 -22.31 -16.92 -3.71
C GLY A 66 -21.82 -17.46 -2.35
N LYS A 67 -20.51 -17.44 -2.07
CA LYS A 67 -19.95 -17.96 -0.82
C LYS A 67 -19.75 -16.88 0.25
N ARG A 68 -19.70 -17.30 1.50
CA ARG A 68 -19.22 -16.50 2.63
C ARG A 68 -17.69 -16.52 2.64
N ILE A 69 -17.06 -15.37 2.39
CA ILE A 69 -15.61 -15.26 2.23
C ILE A 69 -14.97 -14.63 3.46
N LEU A 70 -13.82 -15.17 3.87
CA LEU A 70 -12.89 -14.53 4.81
C LEU A 70 -11.68 -13.97 4.05
N ILE A 71 -11.45 -12.66 4.12
CA ILE A 71 -10.23 -12.01 3.64
C ILE A 71 -9.22 -11.97 4.79
N ARG A 72 -8.04 -12.56 4.59
CA ARG A 72 -6.94 -12.53 5.56
C ARG A 72 -5.90 -11.48 5.17
N CYS A 73 -5.58 -10.60 6.10
CA CYS A 73 -4.56 -9.58 5.94
C CYS A 73 -3.32 -9.97 6.76
N LEU A 74 -2.36 -10.66 6.13
CA LEU A 74 -1.23 -11.27 6.84
C LEU A 74 0.12 -10.62 6.55
N HIS A 75 0.21 -9.85 5.47
CA HIS A 75 1.43 -9.18 5.03
C HIS A 75 1.61 -7.79 5.69
N GLY A 76 2.36 -6.89 5.04
CA GLY A 76 2.60 -5.55 5.54
C GLY A 76 1.32 -4.72 5.58
N LEU A 77 1.29 -3.71 6.45
CA LEU A 77 0.14 -2.80 6.58
C LEU A 77 -0.16 -2.08 5.25
N GLY A 78 0.88 -1.74 4.47
CA GLY A 78 0.74 -1.16 3.13
C GLY A 78 0.06 -2.11 2.14
N ASP A 79 0.34 -3.41 2.21
CA ASP A 79 -0.28 -4.42 1.36
C ASP A 79 -1.77 -4.54 1.65
N THR A 80 -2.13 -4.58 2.94
CA THR A 80 -3.54 -4.55 3.36
C THR A 80 -4.24 -3.31 2.81
N LEU A 81 -3.70 -2.13 3.06
CA LEU A 81 -4.28 -0.87 2.60
C LEU A 81 -4.40 -0.82 1.07
N GLN A 82 -3.42 -1.35 0.35
CA GLN A 82 -3.49 -1.39 -1.10
C GLN A 82 -4.55 -2.37 -1.58
N PHE A 83 -4.52 -3.64 -1.17
CA PHE A 83 -5.31 -4.69 -1.80
C PHE A 83 -6.71 -4.84 -1.19
N ILE A 84 -7.01 -4.26 -0.03
CA ILE A 84 -8.38 -4.26 0.49
C ILE A 84 -9.37 -3.50 -0.41
N ARG A 85 -8.86 -2.73 -1.39
CA ARG A 85 -9.65 -2.10 -2.47
C ARG A 85 -10.54 -3.08 -3.26
N TYR A 86 -10.25 -4.38 -3.25
CA TYR A 86 -11.05 -5.40 -3.93
C TYR A 86 -12.24 -5.89 -3.07
N ALA A 87 -12.31 -5.52 -1.78
CA ALA A 87 -13.42 -5.92 -0.91
C ALA A 87 -14.81 -5.51 -1.45
N PRO A 88 -15.01 -4.29 -2.01
CA PRO A 88 -16.29 -3.94 -2.66
C PRO A 88 -16.64 -4.84 -3.85
N MET A 89 -15.64 -5.26 -4.64
CA MET A 89 -15.87 -6.20 -5.76
C MET A 89 -16.30 -7.56 -5.24
N LEU A 90 -15.65 -8.08 -4.18
CA LEU A 90 -16.10 -9.32 -3.53
C LEU A 90 -17.52 -9.22 -2.98
N ARG A 91 -17.86 -8.12 -2.32
CA ARG A 91 -19.23 -7.87 -1.81
C ARG A 91 -20.29 -7.83 -2.90
N SER A 92 -19.93 -7.52 -4.14
CA SER A 92 -20.87 -7.54 -5.27
C SER A 92 -21.25 -8.95 -5.73
N ILE A 93 -20.42 -9.95 -5.43
CA ILE A 93 -20.61 -11.35 -5.85
C ILE A 93 -20.77 -12.33 -4.68
N CYS A 94 -20.48 -11.90 -3.45
CA CYS A 94 -20.54 -12.71 -2.24
C CYS A 94 -21.58 -12.15 -1.26
N PRO A 95 -22.46 -13.00 -0.68
CA PRO A 95 -23.45 -12.55 0.30
C PRO A 95 -22.84 -12.07 1.63
N PHE A 96 -21.59 -12.48 1.92
CA PHE A 96 -20.91 -12.12 3.16
C PHE A 96 -19.39 -12.10 2.95
N VAL A 97 -18.76 -11.01 3.37
CA VAL A 97 -17.30 -10.83 3.35
C VAL A 97 -16.85 -10.40 4.73
N ALA A 98 -16.12 -11.28 5.42
CA ALA A 98 -15.41 -10.94 6.64
C ALA A 98 -13.96 -10.53 6.34
N ILE A 99 -13.40 -9.65 7.17
CA ILE A 99 -12.00 -9.19 7.06
C ILE A 99 -11.31 -9.45 8.39
N GLU A 100 -10.30 -10.31 8.37
CA GLU A 100 -9.35 -10.46 9.46
C GLU A 100 -8.15 -9.52 9.21
N SER A 101 -8.13 -8.40 9.92
CA SER A 101 -7.13 -7.34 9.80
C SER A 101 -6.02 -7.47 10.84
N GLN A 102 -4.86 -6.90 10.56
CA GLN A 102 -3.84 -6.67 11.58
C GLN A 102 -4.39 -5.75 12.70
N PRO A 103 -4.00 -5.95 13.98
CA PRO A 103 -4.49 -5.12 15.09
C PRO A 103 -4.31 -3.61 14.87
N ALA A 104 -3.17 -3.22 14.28
CA ALA A 104 -2.85 -1.82 14.01
C ALA A 104 -3.80 -1.14 13.01
N LEU A 105 -4.49 -1.92 12.16
CA LEU A 105 -5.44 -1.43 11.16
C LEU A 105 -6.89 -1.66 11.55
N LEU A 106 -7.17 -2.35 12.66
CA LEU A 106 -8.53 -2.78 13.02
C LEU A 106 -9.52 -1.61 13.05
N CYS A 107 -9.23 -0.55 13.82
CA CYS A 107 -10.12 0.60 13.96
C CYS A 107 -10.37 1.29 12.61
N LEU A 108 -9.33 1.44 11.79
CA LEU A 108 -9.42 2.04 10.47
C LEU A 108 -10.29 1.21 9.51
N MET A 109 -10.13 -0.11 9.54
CA MET A 109 -10.93 -1.03 8.71
C MET A 109 -12.39 -1.03 9.13
N GLN A 110 -12.67 -1.05 10.44
CA GLN A 110 -14.02 -0.96 10.99
C GLN A 110 -14.73 0.32 10.54
N GLU A 111 -14.03 1.45 10.61
CA GLU A 111 -14.57 2.73 10.17
C GLU A 111 -14.78 2.83 8.66
N SER A 112 -13.93 2.18 7.87
CA SER A 112 -14.06 2.13 6.41
C SER A 112 -15.24 1.27 5.94
N ALA A 113 -15.79 0.41 6.81
CA ALA A 113 -16.96 -0.43 6.56
C ALA A 113 -16.88 -1.27 5.26
N LEU A 114 -15.67 -1.79 4.97
CA LEU A 114 -15.37 -2.53 3.74
C LEU A 114 -15.88 -3.98 3.74
N GLY A 115 -16.18 -4.54 4.92
CA GLY A 115 -16.70 -5.90 5.11
C GLY A 115 -18.01 -5.92 5.90
N ASN A 116 -18.65 -7.09 5.94
CA ASN A 116 -19.80 -7.36 6.80
C ASN A 116 -19.39 -7.54 8.26
N ASP A 117 -18.19 -8.10 8.47
CA ASP A 117 -17.60 -8.30 9.78
C ASP A 117 -16.10 -8.05 9.70
N ILE A 118 -15.54 -7.35 10.68
CA ILE A 118 -14.15 -6.89 10.68
C ILE A 118 -13.57 -7.10 12.06
N PHE A 119 -12.61 -8.01 12.16
CA PHE A 119 -11.99 -8.45 13.40
C PHE A 119 -10.46 -8.56 13.23
N THR A 120 -9.77 -8.90 14.32
CA THR A 120 -8.31 -8.99 14.35
C THR A 120 -7.82 -10.39 14.69
N TRP A 121 -6.56 -10.66 14.38
CA TRP A 121 -5.87 -11.92 14.66
C TRP A 121 -6.15 -12.49 16.05
N GLY A 122 -6.45 -13.78 16.11
CA GLY A 122 -6.73 -14.51 17.35
C GLY A 122 -8.13 -14.28 17.94
N SER A 123 -8.94 -13.41 17.34
CA SER A 123 -10.37 -13.28 17.69
C SER A 123 -11.16 -14.47 17.14
N PRO A 124 -12.32 -14.82 17.73
CA PRO A 124 -13.20 -15.83 17.17
C PRO A 124 -13.61 -15.48 15.73
N GLU A 125 -13.37 -16.42 14.80
CA GLU A 125 -13.74 -16.22 13.39
C GLU A 125 -15.25 -16.46 13.19
N PRO A 126 -15.92 -15.64 12.37
CA PRO A 126 -17.29 -15.92 11.93
C PRO A 126 -17.30 -17.14 10.99
N HIS A 127 -18.48 -17.73 10.78
CA HIS A 127 -18.61 -18.83 9.81
C HIS A 127 -18.31 -18.36 8.37
N TRP A 128 -17.34 -19.03 7.73
CA TRP A 128 -16.92 -18.82 6.34
C TRP A 128 -16.88 -20.15 5.56
N GLU A 129 -16.97 -20.07 4.23
CA GLU A 129 -16.95 -21.22 3.32
C GLU A 129 -15.69 -21.26 2.44
N SER A 130 -15.04 -20.12 2.28
CA SER A 130 -13.75 -20.00 1.60
C SER A 130 -12.98 -18.79 2.17
N GLN A 131 -11.67 -18.80 1.97
CA GLN A 131 -10.76 -17.80 2.48
C GLN A 131 -9.73 -17.44 1.42
N VAL A 132 -9.25 -16.21 1.47
CA VAL A 132 -8.26 -15.65 0.54
C VAL A 132 -7.32 -14.76 1.32
N GLU A 133 -6.04 -14.75 0.97
CA GLU A 133 -5.15 -13.67 1.40
C GLU A 133 -5.43 -12.40 0.58
N VAL A 134 -5.32 -11.23 1.19
CA VAL A 134 -5.65 -9.96 0.54
C VAL A 134 -4.81 -9.70 -0.72
N THR A 135 -3.54 -10.13 -0.74
CA THR A 135 -2.62 -10.03 -1.89
C THR A 135 -2.94 -11.01 -3.02
N GLU A 136 -3.79 -12.01 -2.79
CA GLU A 136 -4.28 -12.92 -3.85
C GLU A 136 -5.37 -12.24 -4.70
N LEU A 137 -6.05 -11.20 -4.18
CA LEU A 137 -7.20 -10.58 -4.82
C LEU A 137 -6.93 -10.05 -6.24
N PRO A 138 -5.82 -9.33 -6.53
CA PRO A 138 -5.52 -8.90 -7.89
C PRO A 138 -5.47 -10.05 -8.90
N ARG A 139 -4.86 -11.18 -8.52
CA ARG A 139 -4.77 -12.39 -9.35
C ARG A 139 -6.13 -13.06 -9.51
N ILE A 140 -6.91 -13.18 -8.42
CA ILE A 140 -8.27 -13.75 -8.45
C ILE A 140 -9.16 -12.99 -9.43
N PHE A 141 -9.08 -11.66 -9.43
CA PHE A 141 -9.82 -10.79 -10.33
C PHE A 141 -9.16 -10.61 -11.71
N ARG A 142 -8.01 -11.25 -11.97
CA ARG A 142 -7.23 -11.12 -13.22
C ARG A 142 -7.03 -9.66 -13.61
N THR A 143 -6.61 -8.88 -12.63
CA THR A 143 -6.45 -7.43 -12.77
C THR A 143 -5.44 -7.12 -13.85
N THR A 144 -5.81 -6.26 -14.79
CA THR A 144 -4.90 -5.63 -15.75
C THR A 144 -4.71 -4.18 -15.35
N LEU A 145 -3.78 -3.47 -16.00
CA LEU A 145 -3.55 -2.05 -15.74
C LEU A 145 -4.84 -1.21 -15.86
N GLU A 146 -5.72 -1.59 -16.78
CA GLU A 146 -6.98 -0.93 -17.10
C GLU A 146 -8.10 -1.29 -16.11
N THR A 147 -8.03 -2.45 -15.46
CA THR A 147 -9.10 -2.96 -14.58
C THR A 147 -8.80 -2.81 -13.09
N ILE A 148 -7.66 -2.21 -12.72
CA ILE A 148 -7.37 -1.86 -11.32
C ILE A 148 -8.55 -1.05 -10.74
N PRO A 149 -9.15 -1.49 -9.61
CA PRO A 149 -10.18 -0.71 -8.94
C PRO A 149 -9.54 0.54 -8.32
N ARG A 150 -9.66 1.65 -9.05
CA ARG A 150 -9.04 2.95 -8.75
C ARG A 150 -9.97 3.94 -8.05
N CYS A 151 -11.16 3.51 -7.64
CA CYS A 151 -12.14 4.34 -6.95
C CYS A 151 -11.65 4.65 -5.53
N VAL A 152 -11.32 5.92 -5.27
CA VAL A 152 -10.95 6.45 -3.96
C VAL A 152 -11.94 7.56 -3.55
N PRO A 153 -12.21 7.77 -2.26
CA PRO A 153 -11.69 7.01 -1.12
C PRO A 153 -12.39 5.67 -0.90
N TYR A 154 -11.61 4.63 -0.59
CA TYR A 154 -12.12 3.36 -0.04
C TYR A 154 -11.67 3.15 1.41
N ILE A 155 -10.69 3.90 1.89
CA ILE A 155 -10.35 4.02 3.30
C ILE A 155 -10.91 5.33 3.84
N ARG A 156 -11.52 5.28 5.01
CA ARG A 156 -12.12 6.43 5.68
C ARG A 156 -11.60 6.52 7.09
N ALA A 157 -11.34 7.75 7.52
CA ALA A 157 -11.25 8.14 8.91
C ALA A 157 -12.22 9.30 9.08
N SER A 158 -13.14 9.19 10.03
CA SER A 158 -13.91 10.34 10.47
C SER A 158 -12.91 11.38 10.93
N ARG A 159 -13.26 12.65 10.70
CA ARG A 159 -12.41 13.75 11.15
C ARG A 159 -12.34 13.62 12.67
N HIS A 160 -11.23 13.12 13.19
CA HIS A 160 -10.76 13.58 14.48
C HIS A 160 -10.48 15.06 14.24
N THR A 161 -11.51 15.86 14.45
CA THR A 161 -11.39 17.29 14.60
C THR A 161 -10.31 17.46 15.65
N THR A 162 -9.08 17.74 15.21
CA THR A 162 -8.18 18.53 16.02
C THR A 162 -8.92 19.86 16.17
N ASP A 163 -9.73 19.93 17.23
CA ASP A 163 -10.31 21.16 17.75
C ASP A 163 -9.14 22.15 17.86
N GLY A 164 -9.01 23.05 16.89
CA GLY A 164 -7.95 24.05 16.88
C GLY A 164 -7.41 24.42 15.50
N THR A 165 -7.24 23.49 14.56
CA THR A 165 -6.88 23.89 13.18
C THR A 165 -8.14 23.96 12.34
N SER A 166 -8.85 25.08 12.48
CA SER A 166 -9.68 25.56 11.38
C SER A 166 -8.92 25.31 10.07
N ARG A 167 -9.61 24.96 8.98
CA ARG A 167 -9.08 25.20 7.64
C ARG A 167 -8.89 26.72 7.53
N GLY A 168 -7.82 27.19 8.16
CA GLY A 168 -7.47 28.59 8.24
C GLY A 168 -7.25 29.06 6.82
N THR A 169 -7.52 30.32 6.59
CA THR A 169 -7.30 31.02 5.33
C THR A 169 -5.80 31.22 5.04
N GLY A 170 -4.95 30.22 5.28
CA GLY A 170 -3.50 30.34 5.17
C GLY A 170 -2.84 29.03 4.77
N GLY A 171 -1.81 29.16 3.91
CA GLY A 171 -0.81 28.22 3.45
C GLY A 171 -1.16 26.79 3.03
N LEU A 172 -0.39 26.25 2.08
CA LEU A 172 -0.46 24.84 1.68
C LEU A 172 0.04 23.95 2.82
N ARG A 173 -0.80 23.02 3.31
CA ARG A 173 -0.43 22.10 4.42
C ARG A 173 0.15 20.79 3.86
N VAL A 174 1.42 20.54 4.11
CA VAL A 174 2.16 19.40 3.53
C VAL A 174 2.64 18.45 4.62
N GLY A 175 2.19 17.19 4.57
CA GLY A 175 2.68 16.11 5.43
C GLY A 175 3.94 15.45 4.86
N LEU A 176 4.90 15.11 5.71
CA LEU A 176 6.20 14.54 5.34
C LEU A 176 6.46 13.20 6.02
N VAL A 177 6.95 12.22 5.25
CA VAL A 177 7.54 10.96 5.74
C VAL A 177 8.79 10.64 4.92
N TRP A 178 9.95 10.55 5.55
CA TRP A 178 11.22 10.41 4.84
C TRP A 178 11.92 9.07 5.09
N GLU A 179 11.53 8.32 6.12
CA GLU A 179 12.21 7.07 6.48
C GLU A 179 11.24 5.88 6.44
N SER A 180 11.65 4.81 5.76
CA SER A 180 10.98 3.51 5.78
C SER A 180 11.42 2.68 7.00
N SER A 181 10.85 1.49 7.14
CA SER A 181 11.29 0.55 8.18
C SER A 181 12.67 -0.04 7.86
N GLN A 182 13.34 -0.56 8.89
CA GLN A 182 14.64 -1.24 8.76
C GLN A 182 14.61 -2.47 7.83
N TYR A 183 13.42 -2.97 7.50
CA TYR A 183 13.26 -4.07 6.55
C TYR A 183 13.76 -3.70 5.15
N ASN A 184 13.54 -2.45 4.72
CA ASN A 184 14.04 -1.97 3.42
C ASN A 184 14.52 -0.51 3.51
N PRO A 185 15.73 -0.27 4.03
CA PRO A 185 16.27 1.07 4.23
C PRO A 185 16.57 1.79 2.90
N ALA A 186 16.64 1.06 1.77
CA ALA A 186 16.85 1.66 0.45
C ALA A 186 15.66 2.51 -0.02
N ARG A 187 14.51 2.43 0.67
CA ARG A 187 13.36 3.30 0.44
C ARG A 187 13.45 4.61 1.22
N SER A 188 14.36 4.75 2.19
CA SER A 188 14.51 5.98 2.96
C SER A 188 15.21 7.08 2.18
N LEU A 189 14.77 8.31 2.41
CA LEU A 189 15.39 9.52 1.91
C LEU A 189 16.39 10.06 2.95
N PRO A 190 17.67 10.28 2.58
CA PRO A 190 18.61 10.98 3.46
C PRO A 190 18.09 12.37 3.85
N LEU A 191 18.20 12.73 5.13
CA LEU A 191 17.66 13.99 5.69
C LEU A 191 18.09 15.25 4.92
N GLN A 192 19.31 15.26 4.37
CA GLN A 192 19.84 16.36 3.57
C GLN A 192 19.02 16.68 2.30
N PHE A 193 18.26 15.73 1.77
CA PHE A 193 17.35 15.99 0.64
C PHE A 193 16.00 16.53 1.12
N LEU A 194 15.64 16.30 2.39
CA LEU A 194 14.44 16.87 2.98
C LEU A 194 14.57 18.39 3.13
N SER A 195 15.77 18.90 3.45
CA SER A 195 15.99 20.35 3.50
C SER A 195 15.76 21.04 2.15
N GLU A 196 16.03 20.38 1.02
CA GLU A 196 15.72 20.93 -0.31
C GLU A 196 14.21 21.08 -0.53
N ILE A 197 13.40 20.17 0.04
CA ILE A 197 11.93 20.26 0.01
C ILE A 197 11.45 21.41 0.91
N LEU A 198 12.03 21.56 2.10
CA LEU A 198 11.68 22.59 3.07
C LEU A 198 12.03 24.00 2.55
N ASP A 199 13.11 24.15 1.78
CA ASP A 199 13.54 25.44 1.21
C ASP A 199 12.56 26.03 0.17
N VAL A 200 11.59 25.26 -0.32
CA VAL A 200 10.54 25.73 -1.25
C VAL A 200 9.66 26.83 -0.61
N ASP A 201 9.60 26.87 0.73
CA ASP A 201 8.73 27.76 1.51
C ASP A 201 9.07 29.25 1.41
N ARG A 202 10.29 29.64 1.01
CA ARG A 202 10.73 31.05 1.08
C ARG A 202 9.84 32.06 0.33
N ASN A 203 8.93 31.62 -0.54
CA ASN A 203 7.98 32.48 -1.25
C ASN A 203 6.54 31.93 -1.39
N ARG A 204 6.15 30.82 -0.73
CA ARG A 204 4.91 30.08 -1.10
C ARG A 204 3.86 29.83 -0.02
N ASP A 205 4.03 30.36 1.20
CA ASP A 205 3.11 30.13 2.33
C ASP A 205 2.83 28.61 2.46
N VAL A 206 3.87 27.83 2.78
CA VAL A 206 3.77 26.37 2.91
C VAL A 206 4.03 26.00 4.36
N ARG A 207 3.14 25.20 4.95
CA ARG A 207 3.30 24.70 6.32
C ARG A 207 3.58 23.21 6.27
N PHE A 208 4.71 22.81 6.84
CA PHE A 208 5.14 21.43 6.86
C PHE A 208 4.79 20.74 8.17
N PHE A 209 4.34 19.49 8.04
CA PHE A 209 3.93 18.64 9.14
C PHE A 209 4.64 17.29 9.05
N SER A 210 5.27 16.83 10.12
CA SER A 210 5.83 15.48 10.16
C SER A 210 4.74 14.44 10.44
N LEU A 211 4.65 13.44 9.57
CA LEU A 211 3.88 12.21 9.78
C LEU A 211 4.81 11.02 10.08
N GLN A 212 6.11 11.26 10.30
CA GLN A 212 7.10 10.22 10.54
C GLN A 212 6.88 9.54 11.90
N ALA A 213 6.69 8.23 11.87
CA ALA A 213 6.60 7.39 13.06
C ALA A 213 7.94 6.68 13.35
N GLY A 214 8.01 6.06 14.54
CA GLY A 214 9.16 5.26 14.98
C GLY A 214 10.39 6.08 15.36
N GLU A 215 11.55 5.43 15.43
CA GLU A 215 12.82 6.03 15.84
C GLU A 215 13.20 7.27 15.02
N ALA A 216 12.89 7.23 13.72
CA ALA A 216 13.16 8.30 12.76
C ALA A 216 12.45 9.62 13.10
N ARG A 217 11.35 9.57 13.87
CA ARG A 217 10.62 10.75 14.33
C ARG A 217 11.52 11.76 15.06
N ARG A 218 12.54 11.27 15.78
CA ARG A 218 13.49 12.16 16.48
C ARG A 218 14.24 13.11 15.54
N HIS A 219 14.34 12.76 14.26
CA HIS A 219 15.02 13.56 13.25
C HIS A 219 14.27 14.88 12.94
N VAL A 220 12.98 15.00 13.28
CA VAL A 220 12.23 16.27 13.16
C VAL A 220 12.96 17.43 13.82
N ARG A 221 13.54 17.20 15.01
CA ARG A 221 14.27 18.23 15.77
C ARG A 221 15.56 18.70 15.11
N ALA A 222 16.06 17.96 14.13
CA ALA A 222 17.26 18.27 13.39
C ALA A 222 16.97 18.86 12.00
N LEU A 223 15.70 19.03 11.63
CA LEU A 223 15.32 19.66 10.38
C LEU A 223 15.39 21.18 10.50
N ASP A 224 15.95 21.80 9.47
CA ASP A 224 15.90 23.25 9.30
C ASP A 224 14.51 23.64 8.78
N GLY A 225 13.74 24.39 9.57
CA GLY A 225 12.39 24.86 9.21
C GLY A 225 11.36 24.66 10.33
N ASP A 226 10.22 25.34 10.20
CA ASP A 226 9.09 25.19 11.14
C ASP A 226 8.25 23.97 10.73
N VAL A 227 8.75 22.77 11.05
CA VAL A 227 8.06 21.50 10.81
C VAL A 227 7.31 21.08 12.08
N GLU A 228 5.98 21.12 12.04
CA GLU A 228 5.14 20.70 13.16
C GLU A 228 5.04 19.17 13.22
N ASP A 229 5.41 18.58 14.35
CA ASP A 229 5.33 17.13 14.53
C ASP A 229 3.90 16.71 14.92
N LEU A 230 3.19 16.02 14.02
CA LEU A 230 1.82 15.56 14.27
C LEU A 230 1.75 14.19 14.93
N GLN A 231 2.84 13.41 14.90
CA GLN A 231 2.83 12.04 15.43
C GLN A 231 3.14 12.00 16.92
N ASP A 232 2.53 11.06 17.63
CA ASP A 232 2.95 10.61 18.96
C ASP A 232 3.56 9.19 18.93
N ALA A 233 4.37 8.83 19.94
CA ALA A 233 5.11 7.58 20.03
C ALA A 233 4.21 6.33 20.06
N ASN A 234 2.94 6.47 20.46
CA ASN A 234 1.97 5.37 20.57
C ASN A 234 0.81 5.51 19.58
N GLU A 235 1.01 6.28 18.50
CA GLU A 235 -0.10 6.69 17.66
C GLU A 235 -0.64 5.55 16.79
N ALA A 236 -1.97 5.37 16.83
CA ALA A 236 -2.67 4.40 16.01
C ALA A 236 -2.74 4.87 14.55
N VAL A 237 -2.80 3.93 13.59
CA VAL A 237 -2.91 4.26 12.15
C VAL A 237 -4.15 5.12 11.85
N LEU A 238 -5.22 4.93 12.61
CA LEU A 238 -6.43 5.74 12.51
C LEU A 238 -6.17 7.24 12.84
N THR A 239 -5.32 7.53 13.83
CA THR A 239 -4.97 8.92 14.16
C THR A 239 -4.11 9.55 13.05
N THR A 240 -3.14 8.80 12.50
CA THR A 240 -2.38 9.23 11.32
C THR A 240 -3.31 9.52 10.13
N ALA A 241 -4.35 8.70 9.92
CA ALA A 241 -5.38 8.96 8.91
C ALA A 241 -6.16 10.25 9.20
N GLY A 242 -6.47 10.53 10.47
CA GLY A 242 -7.07 11.79 10.91
C GLY A 242 -6.19 13.01 10.57
N HIS A 243 -4.87 12.92 10.79
CA HIS A 243 -3.93 13.97 10.39
C HIS A 243 -3.90 14.18 8.89
N ILE A 244 -3.83 13.09 8.11
CA ILE A 244 -3.86 13.14 6.64
C ILE A 244 -5.11 13.86 6.13
N ALA A 245 -6.27 13.64 6.76
CA ALA A 245 -7.52 14.31 6.37
C ALA A 245 -7.48 15.84 6.55
N GLY A 246 -6.55 16.36 7.35
CA GLY A 246 -6.31 17.79 7.58
C GLY A 246 -5.25 18.41 6.66
N LEU A 247 -4.59 17.62 5.81
CA LEU A 247 -3.51 18.06 4.92
C LEU A 247 -4.00 18.26 3.48
N ASP A 248 -3.30 19.11 2.73
CA ASP A 248 -3.56 19.35 1.31
C ASP A 248 -2.71 18.44 0.40
N LEU A 249 -1.53 18.03 0.88
CA LEU A 249 -0.59 17.15 0.19
C LEU A 249 0.16 16.28 1.21
N VAL A 250 0.43 15.02 0.86
CA VAL A 250 1.36 14.16 1.58
C VAL A 250 2.54 13.84 0.67
N ILE A 251 3.77 14.15 1.10
CA ILE A 251 5.01 13.73 0.44
C ILE A 251 5.64 12.66 1.31
N THR A 252 5.81 11.46 0.76
CA THR A 252 6.27 10.30 1.52
C THR A 252 7.21 9.43 0.70
N VAL A 253 8.10 8.69 1.36
CA VAL A 253 8.74 7.54 0.72
C VAL A 253 7.79 6.34 0.62
N ASP A 254 8.20 5.27 -0.07
CA ASP A 254 7.45 4.02 -0.23
C ASP A 254 7.22 3.29 1.12
N THR A 255 6.16 3.69 1.82
CA THR A 255 5.72 3.19 3.12
C THR A 255 4.21 2.98 3.16
N MET A 256 3.71 2.43 4.28
CA MET A 256 2.28 2.37 4.57
C MET A 256 1.56 3.72 4.40
N VAL A 257 2.22 4.84 4.74
CA VAL A 257 1.60 6.18 4.67
C VAL A 257 1.28 6.57 3.22
N ALA A 258 2.10 6.14 2.25
CA ALA A 258 1.81 6.33 0.82
C ALA A 258 0.47 5.68 0.44
N HIS A 259 0.28 4.42 0.84
CA HIS A 259 -0.93 3.67 0.58
C HIS A 259 -2.14 4.22 1.35
N LEU A 260 -1.95 4.63 2.61
CA LEU A 260 -2.99 5.20 3.46
C LEU A 260 -3.53 6.50 2.87
N ALA A 261 -2.65 7.47 2.60
CA ALA A 261 -3.04 8.78 2.09
C ALA A 261 -3.77 8.66 0.75
N ALA A 262 -3.23 7.85 -0.16
CA ALA A 262 -3.80 7.66 -1.47
C ALA A 262 -5.12 6.88 -1.45
N ALA A 263 -5.28 5.88 -0.57
CA ALA A 263 -6.54 5.16 -0.38
C ALA A 263 -7.65 6.04 0.22
N MET A 264 -7.28 7.08 0.96
CA MET A 264 -8.16 8.14 1.46
C MET A 264 -8.46 9.23 0.42
N GLY A 265 -7.85 9.16 -0.77
CA GLY A 265 -8.03 10.15 -1.83
C GLY A 265 -7.29 11.46 -1.59
N ALA A 266 -6.31 11.50 -0.69
CA ALA A 266 -5.44 12.65 -0.53
C ALA A 266 -4.48 12.78 -1.73
N LEU A 267 -4.11 14.01 -2.09
CA LEU A 267 -3.01 14.23 -3.01
C LEU A 267 -1.73 13.72 -2.36
N THR A 268 -1.02 12.84 -3.06
CA THR A 268 0.15 12.15 -2.50
C THR A 268 1.29 12.17 -3.51
N TRP A 269 2.49 12.57 -3.10
CA TRP A 269 3.71 12.38 -3.90
C TRP A 269 4.56 11.33 -3.22
N VAL A 270 4.93 10.28 -3.97
CA VAL A 270 5.76 9.19 -3.46
C VAL A 270 7.17 9.26 -4.03
N LEU A 271 8.16 9.39 -3.14
CA LEU A 271 9.57 9.33 -3.47
C LEU A 271 10.00 7.86 -3.49
N VAL A 272 10.28 7.34 -4.69
CA VAL A 272 10.68 5.94 -4.88
C VAL A 272 12.15 5.83 -5.31
N PRO A 273 12.87 4.79 -4.87
CA PRO A 273 14.24 4.57 -5.32
C PRO A 273 14.27 4.24 -6.81
N PHE A 274 15.44 4.41 -7.45
CA PHE A 274 15.62 4.05 -8.86
C PHE A 274 15.25 2.58 -9.14
N GLN A 275 15.58 1.68 -8.21
CA GLN A 275 15.08 0.30 -8.18
C GLN A 275 13.80 0.25 -7.32
N CYS A 276 12.72 0.83 -7.85
CA CYS A 276 11.43 0.88 -7.17
C CYS A 276 10.77 -0.50 -7.08
N ASP A 277 9.86 -0.63 -6.12
CA ASP A 277 8.94 -1.77 -6.02
C ASP A 277 8.04 -1.84 -7.27
N TRP A 278 7.65 -3.06 -7.66
CA TRP A 278 6.85 -3.32 -8.86
C TRP A 278 5.53 -2.55 -8.90
N ARG A 279 4.98 -2.16 -7.74
CA ARG A 279 3.76 -1.36 -7.61
C ARG A 279 3.85 -0.01 -8.32
N TRP A 280 5.07 0.54 -8.43
CA TRP A 280 5.33 1.86 -8.99
C TRP A 280 5.65 1.83 -10.48
N MET A 281 6.05 0.66 -11.01
CA MET A 281 6.45 0.47 -12.40
C MET A 281 7.60 1.40 -12.87
N LEU A 282 8.09 1.18 -14.09
CA LEU A 282 9.19 1.97 -14.65
C LEU A 282 8.69 3.08 -15.60
N GLN A 283 9.45 4.17 -15.69
CA GLN A 283 9.27 5.26 -16.68
C GLN A 283 7.91 5.97 -16.61
N ARG A 284 7.43 6.25 -15.40
CA ARG A 284 6.20 7.00 -15.14
C ARG A 284 6.35 7.95 -13.96
N SER A 285 5.44 8.91 -13.90
CA SER A 285 5.30 9.91 -12.83
C SER A 285 3.87 9.92 -12.26
N ASP A 286 3.13 8.83 -12.48
CA ASP A 286 1.77 8.60 -12.04
C ASP A 286 1.68 7.22 -11.40
N SER A 287 0.69 7.01 -10.53
CA SER A 287 0.39 5.68 -10.00
C SER A 287 -0.80 5.06 -10.72
N PRO A 288 -0.65 3.83 -11.26
CA PRO A 288 -1.79 3.08 -11.81
C PRO A 288 -2.79 2.70 -10.72
N TRP A 289 -2.31 2.55 -9.48
CA TRP A 289 -3.07 2.12 -8.33
C TRP A 289 -3.82 3.26 -7.69
N TYR A 290 -3.32 4.48 -7.78
CA TYR A 290 -3.83 5.62 -7.03
C TYR A 290 -3.96 6.85 -7.93
N PRO A 291 -5.19 7.26 -8.28
CA PRO A 291 -5.40 8.38 -9.21
C PRO A 291 -4.98 9.75 -8.64
N THR A 292 -4.80 9.86 -7.33
CA THR A 292 -4.38 11.09 -6.63
C THR A 292 -2.88 11.13 -6.34
N MET A 293 -2.13 10.11 -6.80
CA MET A 293 -0.72 9.95 -6.50
C MET A 293 0.18 10.30 -7.69
N ARG A 294 1.33 10.91 -7.39
CA ARG A 294 2.44 11.14 -8.32
C ARG A 294 3.72 10.51 -7.80
#